data_AF-A0ABD0ZQ41-F1
#
_entry.id   AF-A0ABD0ZQ41-F1
#
_cell.length_a   1.000
_cell.length_b   1.000
_cell.length_c   1.000
_cell.angle_alpha   90.00
_cell.angle_beta   90.00
_cell.angle_gamma   90.00
#
_symmetry.space_group_name_H-M   'P 1'
#
loop_
_entity.id
_entity.type
_entity.pdbx_description
1 polymer ?
#
loop_
_entity_poly.entity_id
_entity_poly.type
_entity_poly.pdbx_seq_one_letter_code
_entity_poly.pdbx_strand_id
1 'polypeptide(L)'
;MSYSENLKDFLHALENVTKLHLSDTKIQELPSWVNTFTRLDRLVLRECKKMVSLPQLSDSLSYLKAVNCESLERLDCSFHNPKIRLYFVNCFKLNKAARELIIQTSTNFAVLPGGEVPEHFTYRATNGSSLTVKLNERPLPISMRFKACILLFKSVNEKVKEVYDRKAMKVSYRILDLGVAVPCRPTHQFLPAPLTEHLYTFEFEVDVRSTMLFFDFQVDSYEAIIKECGVLQL
;
A
#
# COMPACT_ATOMS: atom_id res chain seq x y z
N MET A 1 -26.14 7.89 24.40
CA MET A 1 -24.92 7.90 25.24
C MET A 1 -23.73 7.63 24.34
N SER A 2 -22.82 8.60 24.23
CA SER A 2 -21.63 8.48 23.39
C SER A 2 -20.70 7.42 23.98
N TYR A 3 -20.36 6.38 23.22
CA TYR A 3 -19.37 5.36 23.63
C TYR A 3 -18.00 5.95 24.01
N SER A 4 -17.74 7.22 23.67
CA SER A 4 -16.44 7.88 23.87
C SER A 4 -16.11 8.25 25.31
N GLU A 5 -17.09 8.38 26.21
CA GLU A 5 -16.83 8.87 27.57
C GLU A 5 -16.40 7.75 28.53
N ASN A 6 -16.87 6.51 28.35
CA ASN A 6 -16.51 5.40 29.24
C ASN A 6 -15.15 4.75 28.94
N LEU A 7 -14.54 4.97 27.77
CA LEU A 7 -13.32 4.23 27.38
C LEU A 7 -12.07 4.75 28.12
N LYS A 8 -12.08 6.03 28.53
CA LYS A 8 -10.97 6.66 29.26
C LYS A 8 -10.75 6.03 30.64
N ASP A 9 -11.76 5.42 31.24
CA ASP A 9 -11.68 4.85 32.58
C ASP A 9 -11.01 3.47 32.61
N PHE A 10 -10.72 2.88 31.44
CA PHE A 10 -10.13 1.55 31.30
C PHE A 10 -8.74 1.57 30.66
N LEU A 11 -7.90 2.57 30.96
CA LEU A 11 -6.55 2.72 30.36
C LEU A 11 -5.71 1.44 30.41
N HIS A 12 -5.77 0.65 31.49
CA HIS A 12 -5.05 -0.62 31.58
C HIS A 12 -5.57 -1.71 30.61
N ALA A 13 -6.86 -1.68 30.27
CA ALA A 13 -7.41 -2.56 29.23
C ALA A 13 -7.01 -2.09 27.82
N LEU A 14 -6.84 -0.78 27.64
CA LEU A 14 -6.44 -0.14 26.39
C LEU A 14 -5.00 -0.52 25.97
N GLU A 15 -4.08 -0.66 26.92
CA GLU A 15 -2.68 -1.08 26.65
C GLU A 15 -2.57 -2.50 26.04
N ASN A 16 -3.60 -3.35 26.24
CA ASN A 16 -3.64 -4.71 25.70
C ASN A 16 -4.39 -4.82 24.37
N VAL A 17 -4.93 -3.72 23.85
CA VAL A 17 -5.64 -3.73 22.57
C VAL A 17 -4.65 -3.97 21.43
N THR A 18 -4.80 -5.10 20.76
CA THR A 18 -4.00 -5.47 19.59
C THR A 18 -4.73 -5.27 18.26
N LYS A 19 -6.06 -5.17 18.29
CA LYS A 19 -6.90 -4.98 17.09
C LYS A 19 -8.01 -3.99 17.39
N LEU A 20 -8.10 -2.95 16.58
CA LEU A 20 -9.17 -1.95 16.64
C LEU A 20 -9.94 -1.95 15.32
N HIS A 21 -11.24 -2.18 15.41
CA HIS A 21 -12.15 -2.19 14.26
C HIS A 21 -13.23 -1.13 14.49
N LEU A 22 -13.33 -0.16 13.58
CA LEU A 22 -14.34 0.89 13.61
C LEU A 22 -15.12 0.88 12.30
N SER A 23 -16.45 0.88 12.41
CA SER A 23 -17.36 0.93 11.27
C SER A 23 -18.45 1.96 11.52
N ASP A 24 -18.71 2.85 10.55
CA ASP A 24 -19.80 3.84 10.54
C ASP A 24 -20.02 4.57 11.89
N THR A 25 -18.95 5.13 12.45
CA THR A 25 -18.94 5.63 13.84
C THR A 25 -19.30 7.10 13.99
N LYS A 26 -19.64 7.83 12.91
CA LYS A 26 -19.72 9.32 12.87
C LYS A 26 -18.45 10.03 13.40
N ILE A 27 -17.37 9.29 13.67
CA ILE A 27 -16.10 9.80 14.21
C ILE A 27 -15.40 10.60 13.11
N GLN A 28 -15.03 11.84 13.46
CA GLN A 28 -14.26 12.73 12.59
C GLN A 28 -12.75 12.59 12.78
N GLU A 29 -12.34 12.26 14.00
CA GLU A 29 -10.94 12.08 14.37
C GLU A 29 -10.85 10.97 15.41
N LEU A 30 -9.82 10.13 15.32
CA LEU A 30 -9.54 9.19 16.39
C LEU A 30 -9.15 9.96 17.66
N PRO A 31 -9.74 9.63 18.82
CA PRO A 31 -9.37 10.31 20.05
C PRO A 31 -7.90 10.08 20.42
N SER A 32 -7.32 11.00 21.19
CA SER A 32 -5.92 10.93 21.62
C SER A 32 -5.54 9.65 22.39
N TRP A 33 -6.51 8.94 22.97
CA TRP A 33 -6.24 7.65 23.62
C TRP A 33 -5.84 6.55 22.64
N VAL A 34 -6.04 6.68 21.34
CA VAL A 34 -5.51 5.68 20.38
C VAL A 34 -3.99 5.59 20.47
N ASN A 35 -3.32 6.68 20.85
CA ASN A 35 -1.88 6.71 21.05
C ASN A 35 -1.42 5.85 22.25
N THR A 36 -2.32 5.51 23.18
CA THR A 36 -1.99 4.63 24.31
C THR A 36 -2.05 3.14 23.94
N PHE A 37 -2.54 2.79 22.74
CA PHE A 37 -2.55 1.41 22.24
C PHE A 37 -1.16 1.00 21.73
N THR A 38 -0.19 0.92 22.64
CA THR A 38 1.21 0.62 22.31
C THR A 38 1.39 -0.74 21.63
N ARG A 39 0.44 -1.68 21.79
CA ARG A 39 0.45 -3.03 21.21
C ARG A 39 -0.48 -3.21 20.00
N LEU A 40 -1.02 -2.12 19.44
CA LEU A 40 -1.96 -2.19 18.31
C LEU A 40 -1.28 -2.74 17.05
N ASP A 41 -1.57 -4.00 16.73
CA ASP A 41 -1.12 -4.69 15.51
C ASP A 41 -2.00 -4.36 14.29
N ARG A 42 -3.31 -4.20 14.50
CA ARG A 42 -4.30 -4.03 13.41
C ARG A 42 -5.28 -2.90 13.65
N LEU A 43 -5.40 -2.02 12.67
CA LEU A 43 -6.43 -0.99 12.62
C LEU A 43 -7.28 -1.16 11.36
N VAL A 44 -8.59 -1.31 11.54
CA VAL A 44 -9.57 -1.43 10.47
C VAL A 44 -10.62 -0.34 10.61
N LEU A 45 -10.78 0.46 9.57
CA LEU A 45 -11.71 1.57 9.47
C LEU A 45 -12.58 1.32 8.23
N ARG A 46 -13.88 1.16 8.43
CA ARG A 46 -14.84 0.89 7.35
C ARG A 46 -15.95 1.93 7.37
N GLU A 47 -16.25 2.51 6.23
CA GLU A 47 -17.35 3.49 6.11
C GLU A 47 -17.20 4.66 7.11
N CYS A 48 -15.99 4.98 7.56
CA CYS A 48 -15.73 6.12 8.44
C CYS A 48 -15.75 7.41 7.62
N LYS A 49 -16.90 7.71 7.00
CA LYS A 49 -17.08 8.74 5.97
C LYS A 49 -16.85 10.17 6.45
N LYS A 50 -16.87 10.39 7.77
CA LYS A 50 -16.60 11.70 8.38
C LYS A 50 -15.17 11.85 8.88
N MET A 51 -14.38 10.79 8.87
CA MET A 51 -13.03 10.81 9.40
C MET A 51 -12.12 11.63 8.48
N VAL A 52 -11.47 12.67 9.02
CA VAL A 52 -10.67 13.63 8.23
C VAL A 52 -9.17 13.33 8.34
N SER A 53 -8.71 12.85 9.50
CA SER A 53 -7.31 12.51 9.72
C SER A 53 -7.13 11.26 10.58
N LEU A 54 -5.95 10.64 10.45
CA LEU A 54 -5.43 9.66 11.41
C LEU A 54 -4.32 10.31 12.26
N PRO A 55 -4.37 10.18 13.60
CA PRO A 55 -3.30 10.62 14.48
C PRO A 55 -2.12 9.66 14.39
N GLN A 56 -1.02 9.98 15.10
CA GLN A 56 0.10 9.06 15.28
C GLN A 56 -0.40 7.70 15.79
N LEU A 57 0.02 6.64 15.10
CA LEU A 57 -0.35 5.26 15.45
C LEU A 57 0.82 4.56 16.13
N SER A 58 0.55 3.42 16.75
CA SER A 58 1.59 2.60 17.37
C SER A 58 2.59 2.08 16.34
N ASP A 59 3.87 2.03 16.72
CA ASP A 59 4.95 1.43 15.93
C ASP A 59 4.79 -0.09 15.75
N SER A 60 3.98 -0.74 16.60
CA SER A 60 3.67 -2.17 16.48
C SER A 60 2.71 -2.49 15.33
N LEU A 61 2.10 -1.47 14.72
CA LEU A 61 1.11 -1.64 13.66
C LEU A 61 1.71 -2.38 12.46
N SER A 62 1.11 -3.52 12.11
CA SER A 62 1.48 -4.31 10.93
C SER A 62 0.39 -4.31 9.86
N TYR A 63 -0.80 -3.80 10.18
CA TYR A 63 -1.95 -3.79 9.29
C TYR A 63 -2.84 -2.56 9.50
N LEU A 64 -2.96 -1.72 8.47
CA LEU A 64 -3.92 -0.62 8.43
C LEU A 64 -4.84 -0.78 7.23
N LYS A 65 -6.14 -0.85 7.46
CA LYS A 65 -7.14 -0.90 6.39
C LYS A 65 -8.22 0.15 6.59
N ALA A 66 -8.20 1.18 5.76
CA ALA A 66 -9.26 2.15 5.59
C ALA A 66 -10.03 1.86 4.29
N VAL A 67 -11.33 1.63 4.39
CA VAL A 67 -12.21 1.36 3.24
C VAL A 67 -13.38 2.32 3.28
N ASN A 68 -13.66 2.96 2.14
CA ASN A 68 -14.76 3.92 1.98
C ASN A 68 -14.72 5.04 3.05
N CYS A 69 -13.51 5.46 3.42
CA CYS A 69 -13.27 6.60 4.29
C CYS A 69 -13.12 7.85 3.42
N GLU A 70 -14.24 8.27 2.81
CA GLU A 70 -14.27 9.26 1.73
C GLU A 70 -13.82 10.67 2.14
N SER A 71 -13.86 11.01 3.43
CA SER A 71 -13.35 12.29 3.94
C SER A 71 -11.91 12.24 4.45
N LEU A 72 -11.24 11.07 4.40
CA LEU A 72 -9.90 10.93 4.96
C LEU A 72 -8.90 11.67 4.07
N GLU A 73 -8.35 12.76 4.61
CA GLU A 73 -7.47 13.69 3.90
C GLU A 73 -6.03 13.61 4.37
N ARG A 74 -5.82 13.44 5.68
CA ARG A 74 -4.50 13.59 6.32
C ARG A 74 -4.09 12.33 7.10
N LEU A 75 -2.79 12.10 7.12
CA LEU A 75 -2.15 11.07 7.93
C LEU A 75 -1.09 11.77 8.77
N ASP A 76 -1.40 12.01 10.04
CA ASP A 76 -0.50 12.66 10.99
C ASP A 76 0.34 11.59 11.73
N CYS A 77 0.72 10.54 11.00
CA CYS A 77 1.43 9.39 11.52
C CYS A 77 2.68 9.03 10.71
N SER A 78 3.56 8.25 11.32
CA SER A 78 4.71 7.63 10.66
C SER A 78 4.64 6.11 10.82
N PHE A 79 5.02 5.38 9.77
CA PHE A 79 5.00 3.93 9.75
C PHE A 79 6.44 3.39 9.80
N HIS A 80 6.86 2.90 10.97
CA HIS A 80 8.23 2.42 11.17
C HIS A 80 8.41 0.92 10.88
N ASN A 81 7.31 0.17 10.75
CA ASN A 81 7.34 -1.27 10.49
C ASN A 81 7.45 -1.57 8.98
N PRO A 82 8.58 -2.07 8.47
CA PRO A 82 8.77 -2.32 7.03
C PRO A 82 7.87 -3.45 6.49
N LYS A 83 7.26 -4.25 7.37
CA LYS A 83 6.34 -5.33 7.00
C LYS A 83 4.88 -4.91 7.02
N ILE A 84 4.59 -3.63 7.32
CA ILE A 84 3.22 -3.13 7.38
C ILE A 84 2.52 -3.30 6.02
N ARG A 85 1.22 -3.58 6.09
CA ARG A 85 0.32 -3.60 4.93
C ARG A 85 -0.66 -2.45 5.05
N LEU A 86 -0.64 -1.57 4.06
CA LEU A 86 -1.49 -0.38 4.03
C LEU A 86 -2.58 -0.55 2.97
N TYR A 87 -3.84 -0.35 3.35
CA TYR A 87 -4.98 -0.42 2.44
C TYR A 87 -5.79 0.86 2.62
N PHE A 88 -5.77 1.72 1.61
CA PHE A 88 -6.60 2.90 1.50
C PHE A 88 -7.50 2.73 0.28
N VAL A 89 -8.61 2.03 0.47
CA VAL A 89 -9.56 1.75 -0.61
C VAL A 89 -10.65 2.82 -0.61
N ASN A 90 -10.85 3.46 -1.76
CA ASN A 90 -11.81 4.54 -1.96
C ASN A 90 -11.63 5.73 -1.00
N CYS A 91 -10.40 5.96 -0.53
CA CYS A 91 -10.05 7.13 0.30
C CYS A 91 -9.63 8.30 -0.60
N PHE A 92 -10.50 8.71 -1.53
CA PHE A 92 -10.15 9.56 -2.66
C PHE A 92 -9.73 10.99 -2.30
N LYS A 93 -10.02 11.44 -1.07
CA LYS A 93 -9.60 12.76 -0.57
C LYS A 93 -8.20 12.80 0.06
N LEU A 94 -7.47 11.68 0.10
CA LEU A 94 -6.09 11.68 0.61
C LEU A 94 -5.27 12.76 -0.12
N ASN A 95 -4.73 13.70 0.66
CA ASN A 95 -4.00 14.83 0.11
C ASN A 95 -2.61 14.40 -0.39
N LYS A 96 -1.91 15.33 -1.05
CA LYS A 96 -0.58 15.07 -1.63
C LYS A 96 0.41 14.51 -0.59
N ALA A 97 0.51 15.13 0.59
CA ALA A 97 1.44 14.72 1.63
C ALA A 97 1.13 13.31 2.17
N ALA A 98 -0.15 12.98 2.40
CA ALA A 98 -0.58 11.65 2.84
C ALA A 98 -0.28 10.59 1.78
N ARG A 99 -0.51 10.88 0.50
CA ARG A 99 -0.19 9.97 -0.62
C ARG A 99 1.32 9.75 -0.73
N GLU A 100 2.11 10.82 -0.63
CA GLU A 100 3.58 10.74 -0.63
C GLU A 100 4.09 9.89 0.53
N LEU A 101 3.58 10.12 1.75
CA LEU A 101 3.90 9.30 2.91
C LEU A 101 3.63 7.81 2.65
N ILE A 102 2.43 7.44 2.19
CA ILE A 102 2.06 6.05 1.91
C ILE A 102 3.03 5.43 0.90
N ILE A 103 3.38 6.15 -0.16
CA ILE A 103 4.20 5.61 -1.23
C ILE A 103 5.67 5.50 -0.81
N GLN A 104 6.19 6.49 -0.09
CA GLN A 104 7.59 6.51 0.35
C GLN A 104 7.86 5.52 1.49
N THR A 105 6.87 5.28 2.35
CA THR A 105 6.97 4.34 3.48
C THR A 105 7.46 2.97 3.01
N SER A 106 8.45 2.41 3.72
CA SER A 106 8.83 1.02 3.49
C SER A 106 7.73 0.09 4.00
N THR A 107 7.14 -0.68 3.09
CA THR A 107 5.99 -1.53 3.37
C THR A 107 6.14 -2.89 2.70
N ASN A 108 5.38 -3.86 3.18
CA ASN A 108 5.19 -5.11 2.43
C ASN A 108 4.46 -4.80 1.11
N PHE A 109 3.35 -4.08 1.23
CA PHE A 109 2.70 -3.39 0.13
C PHE A 109 1.79 -2.27 0.64
N ALA A 110 1.46 -1.34 -0.24
CA ALA A 110 0.40 -0.38 -0.04
C ALA A 110 -0.58 -0.37 -1.23
N VAL A 111 -1.85 -0.08 -0.93
CA VAL A 111 -2.87 0.23 -1.92
C VAL A 111 -3.49 1.57 -1.56
N LEU A 112 -3.58 2.47 -2.53
CA LEU A 112 -4.14 3.80 -2.35
C LEU A 112 -4.77 4.32 -3.66
N PRO A 113 -5.64 5.33 -3.61
CA PRO A 113 -6.22 5.89 -4.82
C PRO A 113 -5.20 6.62 -5.69
N GLY A 114 -5.34 6.45 -7.01
CA GLY A 114 -4.53 7.13 -8.02
C GLY A 114 -4.87 6.67 -9.44
N GLY A 115 -4.88 7.62 -10.37
CA GLY A 115 -5.21 7.37 -11.78
C GLY A 115 -4.01 7.16 -12.70
N GLU A 116 -2.79 7.38 -12.21
CA GLU A 116 -1.53 7.30 -12.95
C GLU A 116 -0.37 6.98 -12.01
N VAL A 117 0.68 6.37 -12.55
CA VAL A 117 1.91 6.08 -11.78
C VAL A 117 2.64 7.40 -11.44
N PRO A 118 2.92 7.69 -10.15
CA PRO A 118 3.51 8.95 -9.71
C PRO A 118 4.89 9.26 -10.34
N GLU A 119 5.20 10.54 -10.52
CA GLU A 119 6.44 10.99 -11.17
C GLU A 119 7.73 10.63 -10.42
N HIS A 120 7.67 10.42 -9.11
CA HIS A 120 8.84 10.01 -8.34
C HIS A 120 9.27 8.56 -8.62
N PHE A 121 8.46 7.75 -9.31
CA PHE A 121 8.95 6.52 -9.93
C PHE A 121 9.78 6.91 -11.15
N THR A 122 11.10 6.82 -11.03
CA THR A 122 12.05 7.35 -12.02
C THR A 122 11.96 6.63 -13.37
N TYR A 123 11.56 5.36 -13.37
CA TYR A 123 11.31 4.58 -14.58
C TYR A 123 9.83 4.25 -14.65
N ARG A 124 9.17 4.56 -15.77
CA ARG A 124 7.73 4.36 -15.96
C ARG A 124 7.42 3.82 -17.35
N ALA A 125 6.41 2.97 -17.43
CA ALA A 125 5.74 2.58 -18.67
C ALA A 125 4.27 2.99 -18.56
N THR A 126 3.82 3.86 -19.47
CA THR A 126 2.46 4.41 -19.48
C THR A 126 1.47 3.56 -20.30
N ASN A 127 1.96 2.52 -20.97
CA ASN A 127 1.15 1.57 -21.71
C ASN A 127 1.80 0.18 -21.65
N GLY A 128 1.51 -0.54 -20.57
CA GLY A 128 1.95 -1.92 -20.41
C GLY A 128 2.61 -2.21 -19.07
N SER A 129 3.16 -3.42 -19.00
CA SER A 129 3.62 -4.05 -17.77
C SER A 129 5.13 -4.20 -17.68
N SER A 130 5.88 -3.73 -18.66
CA SER A 130 7.33 -3.94 -18.74
C SER A 130 8.07 -2.63 -18.97
N LEU A 131 9.28 -2.52 -18.40
CA LEU A 131 10.14 -1.35 -18.54
C LEU A 131 11.62 -1.71 -18.46
N THR A 132 12.49 -0.82 -18.91
CA THR A 132 13.94 -0.97 -18.80
C THR A 132 14.51 0.06 -17.83
N VAL A 133 15.29 -0.42 -16.87
CA VAL A 133 16.00 0.39 -15.87
C VAL A 133 17.47 0.48 -16.25
N LYS A 134 18.00 1.71 -16.29
CA LYS A 134 19.43 1.98 -16.48
C LYS A 134 20.01 2.55 -15.20
N LEU A 135 20.82 1.76 -14.51
CA LEU A 135 21.49 2.09 -13.26
C LEU A 135 22.68 3.02 -13.51
N ASN A 136 22.87 3.99 -12.62
CA ASN A 136 23.95 4.97 -12.71
C ASN A 136 25.14 4.67 -11.75
N GLU A 137 25.04 3.65 -10.91
CA GLU A 137 26.02 3.34 -9.86
C GLU A 137 27.18 2.46 -10.35
N ARG A 138 28.39 2.75 -9.86
CA ARG A 138 29.60 1.94 -10.04
C ARG A 138 30.51 2.05 -8.81
N PRO A 139 31.07 0.94 -8.27
CA PRO A 139 30.78 -0.45 -8.64
C PRO A 139 29.35 -0.84 -8.25
N LEU A 140 28.77 -1.83 -8.94
CA LEU A 140 27.43 -2.31 -8.63
C LEU A 140 27.48 -3.23 -7.40
N PRO A 141 26.57 -3.06 -6.42
CA PRO A 141 26.36 -4.05 -5.36
C PRO A 141 25.84 -5.38 -5.94
N ILE A 142 25.96 -6.45 -5.15
CA ILE A 142 25.49 -7.80 -5.52
C ILE A 142 23.97 -7.83 -5.72
N SER A 143 23.24 -7.08 -4.90
CA SER A 143 21.81 -6.92 -5.00
C SER A 143 21.38 -5.48 -4.73
N MET A 144 20.24 -5.09 -5.30
CA MET A 144 19.62 -3.79 -5.15
C MET A 144 18.15 -3.93 -4.80
N ARG A 145 17.65 -2.96 -4.02
CA ARG A 145 16.23 -2.88 -3.67
C ARG A 145 15.50 -1.93 -4.61
N PHE A 146 14.29 -2.34 -4.97
CA PHE A 146 13.39 -1.57 -5.80
C PHE A 146 12.01 -1.50 -5.16
N LYS A 147 11.32 -0.39 -5.39
CA LYS A 147 9.89 -0.25 -5.16
C LYS A 147 9.19 -0.18 -6.50
N ALA A 148 8.25 -1.09 -6.74
CA ALA A 148 7.36 -1.03 -7.88
C ALA A 148 6.07 -0.31 -7.52
N CYS A 149 5.46 0.30 -8.53
CA CYS A 149 4.08 0.76 -8.52
C CYS A 149 3.39 0.24 -9.77
N ILE A 150 2.22 -0.36 -9.61
CA ILE A 150 1.39 -0.80 -10.73
C ILE A 150 -0.01 -0.19 -10.62
N LEU A 151 -0.54 0.20 -11.77
CA LEU A 151 -1.92 0.63 -11.96
C LEU A 151 -2.62 -0.40 -12.82
N LEU A 152 -3.79 -0.84 -12.39
CA LEU A 152 -4.55 -1.87 -13.09
C LEU A 152 -5.68 -1.27 -13.92
N PHE A 153 -5.94 -1.88 -15.06
CA PHE A 153 -7.16 -1.70 -15.84
C PHE A 153 -8.07 -2.91 -15.61
N LYS A 154 -9.32 -2.68 -15.21
CA LYS A 154 -10.31 -3.73 -14.99
C LYS A 154 -11.13 -3.96 -16.27
N SER A 155 -11.17 -5.20 -16.75
CA SER A 155 -11.85 -5.57 -18.01
C SER A 155 -13.36 -5.76 -17.86
N VAL A 156 -13.88 -5.96 -16.63
CA VAL A 156 -15.30 -6.22 -16.38
C VAL A 156 -15.90 -5.19 -15.41
N ASN A 157 -16.92 -4.47 -15.88
CA ASN A 157 -17.76 -3.55 -15.11
C ASN A 157 -18.72 -4.30 -14.17
N GLU A 158 -18.22 -5.16 -13.29
CA GLU A 158 -19.07 -5.70 -12.23
C GLU A 158 -19.31 -4.63 -11.17
N LYS A 159 -20.60 -4.25 -11.02
CA LYS A 159 -21.10 -3.47 -9.89
C LYS A 159 -20.56 -4.09 -8.61
N VAL A 160 -19.92 -3.24 -7.79
CA VAL A 160 -19.19 -3.58 -6.57
C VAL A 160 -20.09 -4.40 -5.63
N LYS A 161 -20.08 -5.73 -5.76
CA LYS A 161 -20.38 -6.61 -4.64
C LYS A 161 -19.24 -6.42 -3.65
N GLU A 162 -19.63 -5.99 -2.46
CA GLU A 162 -18.84 -5.86 -1.24
C GLU A 162 -17.38 -6.31 -1.35
N VAL A 163 -16.45 -5.36 -1.14
CA VAL A 163 -14.98 -5.51 -1.16
C VAL A 163 -14.46 -6.55 -0.13
N TYR A 164 -15.37 -7.25 0.55
CA TYR A 164 -15.10 -8.10 1.69
C TYR A 164 -14.70 -9.54 1.32
N ASP A 165 -15.01 -10.03 0.11
CA ASP A 165 -14.80 -11.44 -0.29
C ASP A 165 -13.97 -11.68 -1.56
N ARG A 166 -13.34 -10.65 -2.14
CA ARG A 166 -12.53 -10.88 -3.35
C ARG A 166 -11.17 -11.52 -3.01
N LYS A 167 -10.82 -12.57 -3.76
CA LYS A 167 -9.55 -13.29 -3.64
C LYS A 167 -8.38 -12.34 -3.92
N ALA A 168 -7.32 -12.44 -3.12
CA ALA A 168 -6.07 -11.73 -3.37
C ALA A 168 -5.52 -12.13 -4.75
N MET A 169 -4.92 -11.16 -5.45
CA MET A 169 -4.24 -11.41 -6.72
C MET A 169 -2.76 -11.69 -6.49
N LYS A 170 -2.19 -12.60 -7.27
CA LYS A 170 -0.75 -12.82 -7.30
C LYS A 170 -0.14 -11.91 -8.36
N VAL A 171 0.89 -11.17 -7.98
CA VAL A 171 1.72 -10.41 -8.90
C VAL A 171 3.09 -11.04 -8.95
N SER A 172 3.46 -11.56 -10.11
CA SER A 172 4.81 -12.05 -10.39
C SER A 172 5.58 -11.02 -11.19
N TYR A 173 6.89 -11.06 -11.08
CA TYR A 173 7.78 -10.21 -11.84
C TYR A 173 8.99 -11.01 -12.30
N ARG A 174 9.36 -10.80 -13.56
CA ARG A 174 10.52 -11.40 -14.18
C ARG A 174 11.50 -10.28 -14.51
N ILE A 175 12.67 -10.33 -13.89
CA ILE A 175 13.73 -9.37 -14.15
C ILE A 175 14.80 -10.07 -14.98
N LEU A 176 15.17 -9.46 -16.11
CA LEU A 176 16.26 -9.92 -16.96
C LEU A 176 17.46 -8.99 -16.82
N ASP A 177 18.62 -9.58 -16.60
CA ASP A 177 19.93 -8.92 -16.64
C ASP A 177 20.76 -9.59 -17.74
N LEU A 178 21.24 -8.81 -18.70
CA LEU A 178 21.90 -9.32 -19.93
C LEU A 178 21.07 -10.39 -20.65
N GLY A 179 19.73 -10.27 -20.61
CA GLY A 179 18.79 -11.22 -21.22
C GLY A 179 18.54 -12.50 -20.41
N VAL A 180 19.18 -12.66 -19.25
CA VAL A 180 19.05 -13.82 -18.37
C VAL A 180 18.19 -13.46 -17.16
N ALA A 181 17.25 -14.32 -16.79
CA ALA A 181 16.43 -14.10 -15.60
C ALA A 181 17.29 -14.14 -14.33
N VAL A 182 17.18 -13.10 -13.51
CA VAL A 182 17.92 -13.00 -12.24
C VAL A 182 17.01 -13.29 -11.04
N PRO A 183 17.57 -13.83 -9.93
CA PRO A 183 16.82 -14.04 -8.71
C PRO A 183 16.22 -12.76 -8.16
N CYS A 184 14.98 -12.84 -7.69
CA CYS A 184 14.27 -11.75 -7.03
C CYS A 184 13.71 -12.21 -5.68
N ARG A 185 13.69 -11.31 -4.70
CA ARG A 185 13.25 -11.60 -3.33
C ARG A 185 12.25 -10.53 -2.87
N PRO A 186 10.97 -10.88 -2.63
CA PRO A 186 10.35 -12.18 -2.90
C PRO A 186 10.25 -12.47 -4.42
N THR A 187 9.76 -13.66 -4.79
CA THR A 187 9.55 -14.03 -6.22
C THR A 187 8.21 -13.55 -6.78
N HIS A 188 7.29 -13.20 -5.88
CA HIS A 188 5.95 -12.71 -6.19
C HIS A 188 5.38 -11.99 -4.96
N GLN A 189 4.31 -11.26 -5.16
CA GLN A 189 3.54 -10.59 -4.12
C GLN A 189 2.07 -11.02 -4.15
N PHE A 190 1.45 -11.13 -2.99
CA PHE A 190 0.00 -11.28 -2.87
C PHE A 190 -0.61 -9.92 -2.54
N LEU A 191 -1.25 -9.34 -3.54
CA LEU A 191 -1.87 -8.03 -3.44
C LEU A 191 -3.38 -8.16 -3.28
N PRO A 192 -4.06 -7.12 -2.78
CA PRO A 192 -5.51 -7.11 -2.68
C PRO A 192 -6.16 -7.26 -4.06
N ALA A 193 -7.42 -7.65 -4.09
CA ALA A 193 -8.16 -7.81 -5.35
C ALA A 193 -8.05 -6.57 -6.25
N PRO A 194 -8.13 -6.73 -7.58
CA PRO A 194 -8.04 -5.61 -8.51
C PRO A 194 -9.09 -4.54 -8.26
N LEU A 195 -8.64 -3.30 -8.18
CA LEU A 195 -9.41 -2.09 -7.98
C LEU A 195 -9.12 -1.12 -9.14
N THR A 196 -10.16 -0.46 -9.63
CA THR A 196 -10.04 0.63 -10.60
C THR A 196 -9.55 1.89 -9.90
N GLU A 197 -8.70 2.68 -10.55
CA GLU A 197 -8.20 3.96 -10.01
C GLU A 197 -7.45 3.83 -8.67
N HIS A 198 -6.78 2.69 -8.47
CA HIS A 198 -5.92 2.46 -7.33
C HIS A 198 -4.53 2.04 -7.78
N LEU A 199 -3.54 2.58 -7.09
CA LEU A 199 -2.14 2.23 -7.21
C LEU A 199 -1.80 1.13 -6.21
N TYR A 200 -0.96 0.20 -6.64
CA TYR A 200 -0.42 -0.84 -5.79
C TYR A 200 1.10 -0.68 -5.74
N THR A 201 1.67 -0.50 -4.56
CA THR A 201 3.11 -0.40 -4.37
C THR A 201 3.63 -1.57 -3.55
N PHE A 202 4.82 -2.05 -3.87
CA PHE A 202 5.48 -3.14 -3.14
C PHE A 202 6.99 -3.09 -3.40
N GLU A 203 7.76 -3.66 -2.48
CA GLU A 203 9.22 -3.70 -2.56
C GLU A 203 9.73 -5.11 -2.84
N PHE A 204 10.88 -5.18 -3.49
CA PHE A 204 11.61 -6.42 -3.76
C PHE A 204 13.09 -6.12 -3.99
N GLU A 205 13.91 -7.14 -3.80
CA GLU A 205 15.35 -7.11 -4.03
C GLU A 205 15.67 -7.95 -5.28
N VAL A 206 16.64 -7.48 -6.06
CA VAL A 206 17.08 -8.10 -7.31
C VAL A 206 18.60 -8.25 -7.28
N ASP A 207 19.11 -9.41 -7.68
CA ASP A 207 20.54 -9.61 -7.88
C ASP A 207 20.98 -8.89 -9.18
N VAL A 208 22.00 -8.05 -9.10
CA VAL A 208 22.42 -7.17 -10.20
C VAL A 208 23.85 -7.51 -10.64
N ARG A 209 24.06 -7.63 -11.96
CA ARG A 209 25.34 -7.92 -12.61
C ARG A 209 25.69 -6.89 -13.67
N SER A 210 24.70 -6.21 -14.25
CA SER A 210 24.91 -5.12 -15.20
C SER A 210 24.12 -3.86 -14.85
N THR A 211 24.43 -2.77 -15.54
CA THR A 211 23.74 -1.49 -15.37
C THR A 211 22.39 -1.42 -16.07
N MET A 212 21.97 -2.47 -16.78
CA MET A 212 20.74 -2.45 -17.57
C MET A 212 19.88 -3.67 -17.25
N LEU A 213 18.70 -3.40 -16.70
CA LEU A 213 17.77 -4.41 -16.23
C LEU A 213 16.43 -4.24 -16.95
N PHE A 214 15.85 -5.34 -17.40
CA PHE A 214 14.50 -5.36 -17.97
C PHE A 214 13.53 -5.95 -16.94
N PHE A 215 12.49 -5.21 -16.61
CA PHE A 215 11.45 -5.60 -15.65
C PHE A 215 10.19 -5.94 -16.42
N ASP A 216 9.60 -7.10 -16.16
CA ASP A 216 8.28 -7.49 -16.66
C ASP A 216 7.38 -7.91 -15.50
N PHE A 217 6.29 -7.17 -15.28
CA PHE A 217 5.30 -7.44 -14.25
C PHE A 217 4.10 -8.21 -14.83
N GLN A 218 3.57 -9.16 -14.08
CA GLN A 218 2.43 -9.97 -14.50
C GLN A 218 1.45 -10.14 -13.33
N VAL A 219 0.16 -10.03 -13.64
CA VAL A 219 -0.92 -10.21 -12.66
C VAL A 219 -1.68 -11.48 -13.01
N ASP A 220 -1.76 -12.40 -12.06
CA ASP A 220 -2.59 -13.60 -12.16
C ASP A 220 -4.04 -13.24 -11.80
N SER A 221 -4.75 -12.69 -12.79
CA SER A 221 -6.15 -12.27 -12.66
C SER A 221 -6.84 -12.31 -14.03
N TYR A 222 -8.06 -12.85 -14.07
CA TYR A 222 -8.91 -12.80 -15.27
C TYR A 222 -9.64 -11.45 -15.45
N GLU A 223 -9.68 -10.64 -14.40
CA GLU A 223 -10.46 -9.40 -14.37
C GLU A 223 -9.62 -8.14 -14.61
N ALA A 224 -8.29 -8.24 -14.60
CA ALA A 224 -7.43 -7.07 -14.64
C ALA A 224 -6.09 -7.34 -15.32
N ILE A 225 -5.62 -6.31 -16.03
CA ILE A 225 -4.29 -6.24 -16.62
C ILE A 225 -3.56 -5.01 -16.09
N ILE A 226 -2.23 -5.01 -16.15
CA ILE A 226 -1.44 -3.83 -15.80
C ILE A 226 -1.59 -2.81 -16.93
N LYS A 227 -2.06 -1.62 -16.59
CA LYS A 227 -2.20 -0.47 -17.49
C LYS A 227 -0.89 0.30 -17.54
N GLU A 228 -0.35 0.60 -16.36
CA GLU A 228 0.88 1.37 -16.17
C GLU A 228 1.71 0.73 -15.07
N CYS A 229 3.04 0.80 -15.20
CA CYS A 229 3.94 0.40 -14.13
C CYS A 229 5.08 1.41 -13.98
N GLY A 230 5.68 1.44 -12.80
CA GLY A 230 6.87 2.20 -12.53
C GLY A 230 7.75 1.54 -11.48
N VAL A 231 9.03 1.89 -11.52
CA VAL A 231 10.07 1.40 -10.62
C VAL A 231 10.87 2.58 -10.09
N LEU A 232 11.13 2.54 -8.79
CA LEU A 232 12.02 3.42 -8.05
C LEU A 232 13.12 2.54 -7.44
N GLN A 233 14.38 2.92 -7.64
CA GLN A 233 15.50 2.34 -6.91
C GLN A 233 15.52 2.92 -5.49
N LEU A 234 15.69 2.07 -4.46
CA LEU A 234 15.69 2.44 -3.04
C LEU A 234 17.10 2.60 -2.46
#